data_AF-A0A3D0ZP71-F1
#
_entry.id   AF-A0A3D0ZP71-F1
#
_cell.length_a   1.000
_cell.length_b   1.000
_cell.length_c   1.000
_cell.angle_alpha   90.00
_cell.angle_beta   90.00
_cell.angle_gamma   90.00
#
_symmetry.space_group_name_H-M   'P 1'
#
loop_
_entity.id
_entity.type
_entity.pdbx_description
1 polymer ?
#
loop_
_entity_poly.entity_id
_entity_poly.type
_entity_poly.pdbx_seq_one_letter_code
_entity_poly.pdbx_strand_id
1 'polypeptide(L)'
;MQLLKDIYNNAEALKGRKLITVTIVLSIVFLGIGIFIGYLNNLILKKGEISSETVLPPPVADTTIVLEGRVAYTNPEYYPGDEISYVLTDASGKEISLLKAEDDKLALAEGLNVKVRGDEMRTESGTKYLMVREVIINAAN
;
A
#
# COMPACT_ATOMS: atom_id res chain seq x y z
N MET A 1 -49.80 9.22 23.37
CA MET A 1 -49.23 9.75 24.64
C MET A 1 -49.15 8.73 25.77
N GLN A 2 -49.93 7.64 25.77
CA GLN A 2 -49.84 6.60 26.82
C GLN A 2 -48.46 5.89 26.85
N LEU A 3 -47.92 5.49 25.69
CA LEU A 3 -46.60 4.85 25.60
C LEU A 3 -45.44 5.65 26.24
N LEU A 4 -45.35 6.95 25.98
CA LEU A 4 -44.32 7.79 26.60
C LEU A 4 -44.53 7.91 28.11
N LYS A 5 -45.78 7.97 28.56
CA LYS A 5 -46.14 8.06 29.97
C LYS A 5 -45.81 6.76 30.71
N ASP A 6 -46.01 5.62 30.07
CA ASP A 6 -45.67 4.30 30.61
C ASP A 6 -44.15 4.10 30.69
N ILE A 7 -43.40 4.56 29.67
CA ILE A 7 -41.93 4.56 29.70
C ILE A 7 -41.41 5.47 30.81
N TYR A 8 -41.99 6.67 30.97
CA TYR A 8 -41.62 7.61 32.01
C TYR A 8 -41.90 7.06 33.41
N ASN A 9 -43.10 6.51 33.64
CA ASN A 9 -43.47 5.92 34.93
C ASN A 9 -42.61 4.70 35.29
N ASN A 10 -42.26 3.87 34.30
CA ASN A 10 -41.36 2.73 34.51
C ASN A 10 -39.91 3.16 34.77
N ALA A 11 -39.44 4.23 34.11
CA ALA A 11 -38.13 4.83 34.36
C ALA A 11 -38.07 5.50 35.74
N GLU A 12 -39.15 6.14 36.19
CA GLU A 12 -39.22 6.77 37.52
C GLU A 12 -39.31 5.74 38.65
N ALA A 13 -39.88 4.55 38.38
CA ALA A 13 -39.91 3.41 39.30
C ALA A 13 -38.52 2.77 39.51
N LEU A 14 -37.55 3.04 38.64
CA LEU A 14 -36.15 2.64 38.77
C LEU A 14 -35.39 3.63 39.69
N LYS A 15 -35.72 3.66 40.99
CA LYS A 15 -34.94 4.40 42.02
C LYS A 15 -34.05 3.49 42.85
N GLY A 16 -32.86 4.00 43.21
CA GLY A 16 -31.92 3.37 44.16
C GLY A 16 -31.22 2.11 43.64
N ARG A 17 -31.28 1.02 44.41
CA ARG A 17 -30.51 -0.23 44.19
C ARG A 17 -30.78 -0.88 42.83
N LYS A 18 -32.00 -0.76 42.29
CA LYS A 18 -32.35 -1.30 40.97
C LYS A 18 -31.69 -0.53 39.82
N LEU A 19 -31.52 0.79 39.96
CA LEU A 19 -30.81 1.59 38.97
C LEU A 19 -29.34 1.16 38.90
N ILE A 20 -28.71 0.95 40.07
CA ILE A 20 -27.33 0.44 40.17
C ILE A 20 -27.22 -0.94 39.52
N THR A 21 -28.17 -1.85 39.78
CA THR A 21 -28.19 -3.17 39.13
C THR A 21 -28.32 -3.07 37.62
N VAL A 22 -29.22 -2.22 37.10
CA VAL A 22 -29.38 -2.02 35.65
C VAL A 22 -28.10 -1.45 35.04
N THR A 23 -27.47 -0.46 35.68
CA THR A 23 -26.20 0.10 35.20
C THR A 23 -25.08 -0.94 35.16
N ILE A 24 -24.94 -1.78 36.20
CA ILE A 24 -23.93 -2.85 36.24
C ILE A 24 -24.19 -3.86 35.13
N VAL A 25 -25.44 -4.32 34.98
CA VAL A 25 -25.82 -5.27 33.92
C VAL A 25 -25.53 -4.69 32.54
N LEU A 26 -25.93 -3.43 32.30
CA LEU A 26 -25.68 -2.73 31.05
C LEU A 26 -24.17 -2.62 30.77
N SER A 27 -23.38 -2.30 31.79
CA SER A 27 -21.93 -2.19 31.67
C SER A 27 -21.28 -3.53 31.31
N ILE A 28 -21.73 -4.65 31.90
CA ILE A 28 -21.25 -5.99 31.55
C ILE A 28 -21.61 -6.35 30.10
N VAL A 29 -22.82 -6.01 29.66
CA VAL A 29 -23.26 -6.25 28.27
C VAL A 29 -22.39 -5.47 27.28
N PHE A 30 -22.16 -4.17 27.52
CA PHE A 30 -21.30 -3.37 26.65
C PHE A 30 -19.84 -3.83 26.68
N LEU A 31 -19.34 -4.28 27.82
CA LEU A 31 -18.00 -4.86 27.93
C LEU A 31 -17.87 -6.13 27.08
N GLY A 32 -18.87 -7.01 27.13
CA GLY A 32 -18.93 -8.21 26.28
C GLY A 32 -18.95 -7.87 24.79
N ILE A 33 -19.75 -6.87 24.39
CA ILE A 33 -19.80 -6.39 23.00
C ILE A 33 -18.44 -5.80 22.57
N GLY A 34 -17.81 -5.00 23.43
CA GLY A 34 -16.49 -4.41 23.16
C GLY A 34 -15.40 -5.46 22.98
N ILE A 35 -15.37 -6.49 23.86
CA ILE A 35 -14.45 -7.63 23.72
C ILE A 35 -14.73 -8.39 22.42
N PHE A 36 -16.00 -8.61 22.09
CA PHE A 36 -16.40 -9.31 20.86
C PHE A 36 -15.96 -8.56 19.59
N ILE A 37 -16.19 -7.25 19.52
CA ILE A 37 -15.72 -6.41 18.40
C ILE A 37 -14.19 -6.40 18.33
N GLY A 38 -13.51 -6.30 19.48
CA GLY A 38 -12.05 -6.38 19.55
C GLY A 38 -11.50 -7.70 19.03
N TYR A 39 -12.16 -8.82 19.35
CA TYR A 39 -11.77 -10.15 18.86
C TYR A 39 -12.03 -10.31 17.36
N LEU A 40 -13.15 -9.80 16.85
CA LEU A 40 -13.44 -9.79 15.40
C LEU A 40 -12.41 -8.95 14.63
N ASN A 41 -12.07 -7.76 15.13
CA ASN A 41 -11.02 -6.94 14.53
C ASN A 41 -9.68 -7.67 14.54
N ASN A 42 -9.28 -8.27 15.67
CA ASN A 42 -8.03 -9.05 15.76
C ASN A 42 -8.03 -10.24 14.78
N LEU A 43 -9.16 -10.93 14.60
CA LEU A 43 -9.28 -12.06 13.68
C LEU A 43 -9.22 -11.63 12.19
N ILE A 44 -9.74 -10.45 11.87
CA ILE A 44 -9.63 -9.83 10.53
C ILE A 44 -8.19 -9.37 10.27
N LEU A 45 -7.54 -8.75 11.26
CA LEU A 45 -6.14 -8.32 11.20
C LEU A 45 -5.18 -9.52 11.08
N LYS A 46 -5.40 -10.60 11.85
CA LYS A 46 -4.61 -11.84 11.77
C LYS A 46 -4.75 -12.61 10.46
N LYS A 47 -5.82 -12.39 9.69
CA LYS A 47 -5.91 -12.93 8.32
C LYS A 47 -5.05 -12.16 7.31
N GLY A 48 -4.61 -10.94 7.65
CA GLY A 48 -3.71 -10.11 6.84
C GLY A 48 -2.27 -10.09 7.34
N GLU A 49 -1.99 -10.57 8.55
CA GLU A 49 -0.63 -10.71 9.07
C GLU A 49 -0.08 -12.11 8.77
N ILE A 50 0.76 -12.20 7.74
CA ILE A 50 1.69 -13.32 7.57
C ILE A 50 2.49 -13.38 8.89
N SER A 51 2.32 -14.48 9.64
CA SER A 51 3.02 -14.74 10.89
C SER A 51 4.52 -14.47 10.71
N SER A 52 4.98 -13.30 11.15
CA SER A 52 6.41 -13.02 11.28
C SER A 52 6.88 -13.70 12.57
N GLU A 53 6.97 -15.03 12.51
CA GLU A 53 7.98 -15.72 13.27
C GLU A 53 9.31 -15.14 12.80
N THR A 54 10.12 -14.60 13.71
CA THR A 54 11.39 -13.93 13.41
C THR A 54 12.39 -14.95 12.87
N VAL A 55 12.19 -15.38 11.63
CA VAL A 55 13.22 -15.93 10.77
C VAL A 55 13.97 -14.72 10.28
N LEU A 56 15.23 -14.59 10.70
CA LEU A 56 16.16 -13.66 10.04
C LEU A 56 16.00 -13.88 8.53
N PRO A 57 15.62 -12.85 7.75
CA PRO A 57 15.47 -13.04 6.31
C PRO A 57 16.77 -13.65 5.80
N PRO A 58 16.73 -14.72 4.98
CA PRO A 58 17.91 -15.05 4.18
C PRO A 58 18.33 -13.74 3.48
N PRO A 59 19.64 -13.44 3.35
CA PRO A 59 20.08 -12.20 2.72
C PRO A 59 19.29 -12.06 1.43
N VAL A 60 18.45 -11.04 1.37
CA VAL A 60 17.66 -10.76 0.17
C VAL A 60 18.71 -10.62 -0.91
N ALA A 61 18.77 -11.60 -1.81
CA ALA A 61 19.55 -11.45 -3.02
C ALA A 61 18.95 -10.21 -3.67
N ASP A 62 19.70 -9.12 -3.64
CA ASP A 62 19.27 -7.83 -4.17
C ASP A 62 19.12 -8.04 -5.68
N THR A 63 17.95 -8.50 -6.13
CA THR A 63 17.63 -8.75 -7.54
C THR A 63 17.47 -7.46 -8.32
N THR A 64 17.67 -6.33 -7.64
CA THR A 64 17.54 -5.00 -8.17
C THR A 64 18.68 -4.72 -9.15
N ILE A 65 18.32 -4.53 -10.42
CA ILE A 65 19.27 -4.23 -11.48
C ILE A 65 19.56 -2.73 -11.45
N VAL A 66 20.84 -2.39 -11.58
CA VAL A 66 21.30 -1.00 -11.72
C VAL A 66 21.83 -0.81 -13.13
N LEU A 67 21.22 0.11 -13.88
CA LEU A 67 21.64 0.49 -15.22
C LEU A 67 21.98 1.97 -15.27
N GLU A 68 22.90 2.34 -16.16
CA GLU A 68 23.33 3.72 -16.35
C GLU A 68 23.11 4.12 -17.81
N GLY A 69 22.58 5.32 -18.03
CA GLY A 69 22.34 5.84 -19.37
C GLY A 69 21.49 7.11 -19.36
N ARG A 70 21.12 7.57 -20.55
CA ARG A 70 20.27 8.72 -20.75
C ARG A 70 18.81 8.30 -20.83
N VAL A 71 17.93 8.93 -20.04
CA VAL A 71 16.48 8.72 -20.16
C VAL A 71 15.97 9.47 -21.37
N ALA A 72 15.28 8.76 -22.26
CA ALA A 72 14.63 9.33 -23.44
C ALA A 72 13.17 8.90 -23.50
N TYR A 73 12.31 9.77 -24.04
CA TYR A 73 10.91 9.43 -24.29
C TYR A 73 10.78 8.41 -25.44
N THR A 74 9.84 7.47 -25.30
CA THR A 74 9.42 6.55 -26.35
C THR A 74 7.90 6.57 -26.49
N ASN A 75 7.37 6.35 -27.69
CA ASN A 75 5.93 6.41 -27.94
C ASN A 75 5.22 5.22 -27.22
N PRO A 76 4.29 5.48 -26.28
CA PRO A 76 3.54 4.43 -25.58
C PRO A 76 2.70 3.54 -26.49
N GLU A 77 2.35 4.02 -27.70
CA GLU A 77 1.60 3.23 -28.68
C GLU A 77 2.35 1.98 -29.14
N TYR A 78 3.68 1.93 -28.97
CA TYR A 78 4.47 0.72 -29.24
C TYR A 78 4.30 -0.37 -28.17
N TYR A 79 3.80 0.00 -26.98
CA TYR A 79 3.60 -0.89 -25.84
C TYR A 79 2.18 -0.71 -25.26
N PRO A 80 1.13 -1.04 -26.04
CA PRO A 80 -0.25 -0.80 -25.65
C PRO A 80 -0.61 -1.60 -24.40
N GLY A 81 -1.17 -0.91 -23.39
CA GLY A 81 -1.59 -1.52 -22.12
C GLY A 81 -0.51 -1.57 -21.05
N ASP A 82 0.76 -1.37 -21.38
CA ASP A 82 1.87 -1.38 -20.42
C ASP A 82 2.30 0.01 -19.95
N GLU A 83 1.77 1.09 -20.54
CA GLU A 83 2.05 2.50 -20.19
C GLU A 83 3.55 2.86 -20.17
N ILE A 84 4.35 2.17 -20.97
CA ILE A 84 5.79 2.41 -21.10
C ILE A 84 6.01 3.63 -21.99
N SER A 85 6.59 4.68 -21.42
CA SER A 85 6.81 5.98 -22.09
C SER A 85 8.28 6.42 -22.10
N TYR A 86 9.18 5.64 -21.51
CA TYR A 86 10.60 5.98 -21.44
C TYR A 86 11.51 4.79 -21.75
N VAL A 87 12.71 5.11 -22.23
CA VAL A 87 13.78 4.16 -22.53
C VAL A 87 15.10 4.71 -22.00
N LEU A 88 15.96 3.81 -21.51
CA LEU A 88 17.33 4.12 -21.15
C LEU A 88 18.21 3.90 -22.39
N THR A 89 18.99 4.90 -22.76
CA THR A 89 19.90 4.85 -23.92
C THR A 89 21.36 4.99 -23.49
N ASP A 90 22.27 4.38 -24.24
CA ASP A 90 23.70 4.56 -24.01
C ASP A 90 24.22 5.88 -24.63
N ALA A 91 25.52 6.15 -24.49
CA ALA A 91 26.15 7.34 -25.04
C ALA A 91 26.10 7.43 -26.59
N SER A 92 25.82 6.32 -27.28
CA SER A 92 25.64 6.27 -28.73
C SER A 92 24.18 6.45 -29.17
N GLY A 93 23.25 6.55 -28.22
CA GLY A 93 21.82 6.62 -28.48
C GLY A 93 21.17 5.25 -28.70
N LYS A 94 21.88 4.15 -28.44
CA LYS A 94 21.32 2.80 -28.53
C LYS A 94 20.50 2.49 -27.30
N GLU A 95 19.33 1.90 -27.50
CA GLU A 95 18.44 1.46 -26.42
C GLU A 95 19.08 0.34 -25.59
N ILE A 96 19.11 0.54 -24.26
CA ILE A 96 19.58 -0.41 -23.26
C ILE A 96 18.40 -1.17 -22.66
N SER A 97 17.39 -0.46 -22.17
CA SER A 97 16.22 -1.04 -21.49
C SER A 97 15.04 -0.08 -21.53
N LEU A 98 13.84 -0.63 -21.70
CA LEU A 98 12.60 0.12 -21.47
C LEU A 98 12.44 0.42 -19.99
N LEU A 99 11.83 1.57 -19.68
CA LEU A 99 11.65 2.05 -18.32
C LEU A 99 10.17 2.32 -18.05
N LYS A 100 9.70 1.85 -16.90
CA LYS A 100 8.39 2.18 -16.35
C LYS A 100 8.55 2.64 -14.90
N ALA A 101 7.77 3.64 -14.50
CA ALA A 101 7.67 4.08 -13.10
C ALA A 101 6.19 4.33 -12.77
N GLU A 102 5.83 4.16 -11.50
CA GLU A 102 4.49 4.49 -10.98
C GLU A 102 4.31 5.99 -10.71
N ASP A 103 5.40 6.74 -10.68
CA ASP A 103 5.43 8.18 -10.40
C ASP A 103 6.14 8.95 -11.53
N ASP A 104 6.13 10.27 -11.43
CA ASP A 104 6.65 11.18 -12.46
C ASP A 104 8.20 11.26 -12.50
N LYS A 105 8.94 10.41 -11.78
CA LYS A 105 10.41 10.53 -11.66
C LYS A 105 11.16 10.38 -12.99
N LEU A 106 10.61 9.61 -13.92
CA LEU A 106 11.19 9.44 -15.26
C LEU A 106 10.98 10.68 -16.13
N ALA A 107 9.84 11.38 -15.98
CA ALA A 107 9.60 12.65 -16.64
C ALA A 107 10.58 13.72 -16.15
N LEU A 108 10.85 13.76 -14.85
CA LEU A 108 11.83 14.69 -14.26
C LEU A 108 13.28 14.38 -14.67
N ALA A 109 13.56 13.13 -15.01
CA ALA A 109 14.88 12.66 -15.43
C ALA A 109 15.09 12.68 -16.96
N GLU A 110 14.06 13.06 -17.74
CA GLU A 110 14.12 13.05 -19.19
C GLU A 110 15.29 13.90 -19.70
N GLY A 111 16.08 13.31 -20.60
CA GLY A 111 17.24 13.95 -21.21
C GLY A 111 18.50 13.94 -20.36
N LEU A 112 18.44 13.52 -19.09
CA LEU A 112 19.59 13.44 -18.19
C LEU A 112 20.27 12.07 -18.24
N ASN A 113 21.58 12.07 -18.01
CA ASN A 113 22.35 10.86 -17.71
C ASN A 113 22.16 10.48 -16.25
N VAL A 114 21.60 9.31 -16.01
CA VAL A 114 21.21 8.86 -14.66
C VAL A 114 21.60 7.41 -14.46
N LYS A 115 21.68 7.01 -13.18
CA LYS A 115 21.65 5.61 -12.79
C LYS A 115 20.24 5.26 -12.34
N VAL A 116 19.62 4.29 -13.00
CA VAL A 116 18.30 3.77 -12.63
C VAL A 116 18.46 2.46 -11.89
N ARG A 117 17.72 2.29 -10.80
CA ARG A 117 17.65 1.05 -10.04
C ARG A 117 16.20 0.55 -10.04
N GLY A 118 16.01 -0.71 -10.39
CA GLY A 118 14.68 -1.29 -10.50
C GLY A 118 14.67 -2.80 -10.65
N ASP A 119 13.47 -3.35 -10.84
CA ASP A 119 13.27 -4.77 -11.08
C ASP A 119 13.05 -5.03 -12.58
N GLU A 120 13.67 -6.08 -13.13
CA GLU A 120 13.33 -6.54 -14.48
C GLU A 120 11.95 -7.19 -14.45
N MET A 121 11.04 -6.65 -15.26
CA MET A 121 9.71 -7.17 -15.47
C MET A 121 9.48 -7.43 -16.96
N ARG A 122 8.36 -8.09 -17.27
CA ARG A 122 7.93 -8.32 -18.65
C ARG A 122 6.50 -7.89 -18.84
N THR A 123 6.22 -7.34 -20.01
CA THR A 123 4.86 -7.05 -20.47
C THR A 123 4.09 -8.33 -20.74
N GLU A 124 2.77 -8.24 -20.93
CA GLU A 124 1.96 -9.38 -21.37
C GLU A 124 2.44 -9.95 -22.72
N SER A 125 2.98 -9.08 -23.59
CA SER A 125 3.59 -9.45 -24.87
C SER A 125 4.99 -10.08 -24.75
N GLY A 126 5.57 -10.13 -23.54
CA GLY A 126 6.87 -10.73 -23.25
C GLY A 126 8.07 -9.78 -23.42
N THR A 127 7.82 -8.51 -23.72
CA THR A 127 8.85 -7.47 -23.82
C THR A 127 9.41 -7.16 -22.44
N LYS A 128 10.74 -7.15 -22.31
CA LYS A 128 11.41 -6.82 -21.05
C LYS A 128 11.40 -5.32 -20.80
N TYR A 129 11.12 -4.92 -19.57
CA TYR A 129 11.26 -3.54 -19.11
C TYR A 129 11.77 -3.51 -17.67
N LEU A 130 12.30 -2.37 -17.26
CA LEU A 130 12.75 -2.13 -15.90
C LEU A 130 11.69 -1.30 -15.17
N MET A 131 11.13 -1.84 -14.09
CA MET A 131 10.29 -1.06 -13.18
C MET A 131 11.18 -0.29 -12.23
N VAL A 132 11.26 1.02 -12.45
CA VAL A 132 12.21 1.91 -11.81
C VAL A 132 11.72 2.26 -10.41
N ARG A 133 12.51 1.87 -9.40
CA ARG A 133 12.31 2.26 -8.01
C ARG A 133 12.98 3.59 -7.71
N GLU A 134 14.24 3.74 -8.14
CA GLU A 134 15.09 4.89 -7.84
C GLU A 134 15.77 5.41 -9.11
N VAL A 135 15.85 6.74 -9.22
CA VAL A 135 16.66 7.43 -10.22
C VAL A 135 17.70 8.26 -9.49
N ILE A 136 18.97 8.02 -9.78
CA ILE A 136 20.11 8.72 -9.20
C ILE A 136 20.66 9.65 -10.27
N ILE A 137 20.40 10.95 -10.08
CA ILE A 137 20.94 12.02 -10.93
C ILE A 137 22.27 12.46 -10.31
N ASN A 138 23.38 12.21 -11.00
CA ASN A 138 24.67 12.75 -10.59
C ASN A 138 24.72 14.24 -10.97
N ALA A 139 24.43 15.12 -10.01
CA ALA A 139 24.62 16.56 -10.14
C ALA A 139 26.10 16.96 -10.02
N ALA A 140 26.97 16.32 -10.79
CA ALA A 140 28.40 16.64 -10.85
C ALA A 140 28.73 17.30 -12.19
N ASN A 141 28.53 18.62 -12.21
CA ASN A 141 28.89 19.64 -13.21
C ASN A 141 28.27 19.55 -14.61
#